data_AF-A0A1H5RLF4-F1
#
_entry.id   AF-A0A1H5RLF4-F1
#
_cell.length_a   1.000
_cell.length_b   1.000
_cell.length_c   1.000
_cell.angle_alpha   90.00
_cell.angle_beta   90.00
_cell.angle_gamma   90.00
#
_symmetry.space_group_name_H-M   'P 1'
#
loop_
_entity.id
_entity.type
_entity.pdbx_description
1 polymer ?
#
loop_
_entity_poly.entity_id
_entity_poly.type
_entity_poly.pdbx_seq_one_letter_code
_entity_poly.pdbx_strand_id
1 'polypeptide(L)'
;MVRSFMELYEAKKIKGTDQSITLAMEDIVDNAAAYLKKELPDPEEDLAIKLWKEKKGIKPKTKGSVTRPDEVAARTLRNWVRLYKKGGKTALVDKCANQGNRNSYFTAEEMKLLAEVVRDEYLTLQRKPVSAVVLDVKRVFRREKISAVKLQARQNCGSRGAKPCAFSSSASTNSACWSPDTANRKP
;
A
#
# COMPACT_ATOMS: atom_id res chain seq x y z
N MET A 1 9.64 4.34 25.93
CA MET A 1 10.37 3.09 25.63
C MET A 1 11.71 3.37 24.95
N VAL A 2 11.76 3.80 23.69
CA VAL A 2 13.06 4.02 23.02
C VAL A 2 13.88 5.13 23.69
N ARG A 3 13.24 6.24 24.07
CA ARG A 3 13.91 7.36 24.75
C ARG A 3 14.45 6.96 26.14
N SER A 4 13.64 6.28 26.95
CA SER A 4 14.07 5.77 28.26
C SER A 4 15.22 4.77 28.14
N PHE A 5 15.21 3.89 27.13
CA PHE A 5 16.34 3.00 26.86
C PHE A 5 17.62 3.77 26.51
N MET A 6 17.54 4.78 25.65
CA MET A 6 18.72 5.56 25.24
C MET A 6 19.35 6.30 26.43
N GLU A 7 18.54 6.85 27.34
CA GLU A 7 19.03 7.51 28.54
C GLU A 7 19.71 6.55 29.51
N LEU A 8 19.14 5.35 29.72
CA LEU A 8 19.76 4.32 30.55
C LEU A 8 21.04 3.74 29.92
N TYR A 9 21.10 3.72 28.58
CA TYR A 9 22.29 3.35 27.83
C TYR A 9 23.39 4.43 27.92
N GLU A 10 23.04 5.70 27.77
CA GLU A 10 23.94 6.85 27.92
C GLU A 10 24.48 6.96 29.35
N ALA A 11 23.62 6.69 30.35
CA ALA A 11 23.99 6.58 31.75
C ALA A 11 24.81 5.32 32.08
N LYS A 12 25.12 4.47 31.09
CA LYS A 12 25.86 3.19 31.21
C LYS A 12 25.25 2.19 32.21
N LYS A 13 23.97 2.33 32.52
CA LYS A 13 23.25 1.43 33.44
C LYS A 13 22.86 0.11 32.76
N ILE A 14 22.67 0.12 31.44
CA ILE A 14 22.26 -1.04 30.64
C ILE A 14 23.18 -1.20 29.44
N LYS A 15 23.48 -2.44 29.06
CA LYS A 15 24.22 -2.77 27.82
C LYS A 15 23.25 -2.97 26.64
N GLY A 16 23.78 -3.01 25.43
CA GLY A 16 22.97 -3.30 24.23
C GLY A 16 22.58 -4.78 24.04
N THR A 17 22.85 -5.65 25.02
CA THR A 17 22.63 -7.10 24.92
C THR A 17 21.23 -7.49 25.37
N ASP A 18 20.66 -8.53 24.76
CA ASP A 18 19.26 -8.94 25.02
C ASP A 18 19.02 -9.33 26.49
N GLN A 19 20.01 -9.98 27.13
CA GLN A 19 19.95 -10.31 28.55
C GLN A 19 19.90 -9.06 29.45
N SER A 20 20.70 -8.05 29.15
CA SER A 20 20.68 -6.82 29.96
C SER A 20 19.39 -6.01 29.75
N ILE A 21 18.83 -6.02 28.55
CA ILE A 21 17.58 -5.34 28.22
C ILE A 21 16.39 -6.01 28.90
N THR A 22 16.36 -7.34 28.94
CA THR A 22 15.29 -8.09 29.60
C THR A 22 15.31 -7.88 31.11
N LEU A 23 16.48 -7.93 31.75
CA LEU A 23 16.62 -7.68 33.19
C LEU A 23 16.22 -6.26 33.59
N ALA A 24 16.46 -5.27 32.74
CA ALA A 24 16.16 -3.87 33.02
C ALA A 24 14.86 -3.39 32.34
N MET A 25 13.99 -4.30 31.90
CA MET A 25 12.76 -3.93 31.17
C MET A 25 11.80 -3.14 32.07
N GLU A 26 11.64 -3.54 33.33
CA GLU A 26 10.81 -2.84 34.31
C GLU A 26 11.25 -1.37 34.46
N ASP A 27 12.56 -1.14 34.65
CA ASP A 27 13.13 0.21 34.74
C ASP A 27 12.88 1.03 33.46
N ILE A 28 13.00 0.39 32.28
CA ILE A 28 12.76 1.06 30.99
C ILE A 28 11.29 1.48 30.86
N VAL A 29 10.37 0.62 31.28
CA VAL A 29 8.92 0.86 31.27
C VAL A 29 8.55 1.98 32.24
N ASP A 30 9.09 1.97 33.46
CA ASP A 30 8.76 2.95 34.48
C ASP A 30 9.27 4.34 34.11
N ASN A 31 10.51 4.42 33.59
CA ASN A 31 11.04 5.65 33.02
C ASN A 31 10.24 6.09 31.80
N ALA A 32 9.79 5.17 30.95
CA ALA A 32 8.92 5.51 29.82
C ALA A 32 7.57 6.09 30.27
N ALA A 33 6.97 5.53 31.31
CA ALA A 33 5.73 6.04 31.89
C ALA A 33 5.92 7.47 32.43
N ALA A 34 7.08 7.77 33.04
CA ALA A 34 7.41 9.12 33.47
C ALA A 34 7.47 10.12 32.29
N TYR A 35 7.97 9.69 31.12
CA TYR A 35 7.96 10.52 29.91
C TYR A 35 6.56 10.80 29.38
N LEU A 36 5.66 9.81 29.45
CA LEU A 36 4.28 9.99 29.01
C LEU A 36 3.49 10.87 29.99
N LYS A 37 3.82 10.87 31.29
CA LYS A 37 3.23 11.74 32.31
C LYS A 37 3.69 13.20 32.25
N LYS A 38 4.81 13.49 31.56
CA LYS A 38 5.38 14.85 31.47
C LYS A 38 4.67 15.74 30.44
N GLU A 39 3.71 15.23 29.67
CA GLU A 39 2.69 16.05 29.03
C GLU A 39 1.68 16.42 30.14
N LEU A 40 1.61 17.70 30.52
CA LEU A 40 0.80 18.18 31.65
C LEU A 40 -0.62 17.60 31.58
N PRO A 41 -1.17 17.02 32.67
CA PRO A 41 -2.61 16.79 32.75
C PRO A 41 -3.31 18.16 32.64
N ASP A 42 -4.37 18.21 31.83
CA ASP A 42 -5.17 19.42 31.66
C ASP A 42 -5.75 19.82 33.04
N PRO A 43 -5.51 21.05 33.55
CA PRO A 43 -5.97 21.49 34.86
C PRO A 43 -7.48 21.32 35.06
N GLU A 44 -8.27 21.31 33.98
CA GLU A 44 -9.71 21.08 34.03
C GLU A 44 -10.06 19.61 34.37
N GLU A 45 -9.26 18.64 33.93
CA GLU A 45 -9.48 17.22 34.19
C GLU A 45 -9.21 16.85 35.66
N ASP A 46 -8.18 17.44 36.26
CA ASP A 46 -7.87 17.25 37.69
C ASP A 46 -8.98 17.78 38.59
N LEU A 47 -9.60 18.91 38.22
CA LEU A 47 -10.75 19.46 38.93
C LEU A 47 -11.98 18.56 38.78
N ALA A 48 -12.25 18.03 37.58
CA ALA A 48 -13.35 17.12 37.33
C ALA A 48 -13.21 15.80 38.12
N ILE A 49 -12.00 15.25 38.24
CA ILE A 49 -11.71 14.05 39.04
C ILE A 49 -11.92 14.32 40.54
N LYS A 50 -11.50 15.49 41.05
CA LYS A 50 -11.72 15.90 42.45
C LYS A 50 -13.21 16.05 42.75
N LEU A 51 -13.96 16.75 41.89
CA LEU A 51 -15.41 16.93 42.04
C LEU A 51 -16.19 15.62 41.97
N TRP A 52 -15.76 14.67 41.13
CA TRP A 52 -16.35 13.33 41.10
C TRP A 52 -16.05 12.52 42.37
N LYS A 53 -14.82 12.58 42.90
CA LYS A 53 -14.45 11.95 44.19
C LYS A 53 -15.25 12.52 45.36
N GLU A 54 -15.54 13.81 45.33
CA GLU A 54 -16.41 14.50 46.29
C GLU A 54 -17.91 14.26 46.05
N LYS A 55 -18.29 13.39 45.10
CA LYS A 55 -19.66 13.06 44.68
C LYS A 55 -20.51 14.26 44.20
N LYS A 56 -19.86 15.35 43.79
CA LYS A 56 -20.51 16.60 43.36
C LYS A 56 -20.54 16.80 41.83
N GLY A 57 -20.15 15.80 41.04
CA GLY A 57 -20.06 15.93 39.59
C GLY A 57 -20.24 14.63 38.80
N ILE A 58 -20.40 14.79 37.48
CA ILE A 58 -20.49 13.69 36.50
C ILE A 58 -19.13 12.99 36.42
N LYS A 59 -19.13 11.65 36.34
CA LYS A 59 -17.90 10.86 36.16
C LYS A 59 -17.17 11.35 34.90
N PRO A 60 -15.92 11.83 35.01
CA PRO A 60 -15.18 12.32 33.85
C PRO A 60 -15.01 11.19 32.84
N LYS A 61 -15.27 11.48 31.56
CA LYS A 61 -14.95 10.58 30.45
C LYS A 61 -13.43 10.62 30.29
N THR A 62 -12.74 9.67 30.91
CA THR A 62 -11.28 9.54 30.79
C THR A 62 -10.87 9.49 29.33
N LYS A 63 -10.27 10.57 28.83
CA LYS A 63 -9.43 10.50 27.64
C LYS A 63 -8.07 9.99 28.11
N GLY A 64 -7.84 8.69 27.87
CA GLY A 64 -6.54 8.03 27.98
C GLY A 64 -5.81 8.29 29.29
N SER A 65 -6.12 7.53 30.35
CA SER A 65 -5.15 7.32 31.42
C SER A 65 -3.82 6.95 30.77
N VAL A 66 -2.75 7.68 31.09
CA VAL A 66 -1.39 7.37 30.66
C VAL A 66 -1.09 5.95 31.14
N THR A 67 -1.37 5.00 30.26
CA THR A 67 -1.31 3.59 30.55
C THR A 67 0.16 3.27 30.56
N ARG A 68 0.65 2.70 31.66
CA ARG A 68 2.00 2.16 31.74
C ARG A 68 2.22 1.33 30.47
N PRO A 69 3.23 1.66 29.64
CA PRO A 69 3.41 0.94 28.39
C PRO A 69 3.69 -0.53 28.70
N ASP A 70 3.09 -1.43 27.93
CA ASP A 70 3.30 -2.87 28.11
C ASP A 70 4.77 -3.23 27.90
N GLU A 71 5.20 -4.27 28.62
CA GLU A 71 6.53 -4.84 28.44
C GLU A 71 6.69 -5.42 27.03
N VAL A 72 7.87 -5.25 26.45
CA VAL A 72 8.15 -5.66 25.08
C VAL A 72 9.39 -6.53 25.06
N ALA A 73 9.41 -7.56 24.21
CA ALA A 73 10.61 -8.36 23.99
C ALA A 73 11.84 -7.49 23.65
N ALA A 74 13.00 -7.81 24.23
CA ALA A 74 14.26 -7.08 24.03
C ALA A 74 14.63 -6.91 22.55
N ARG A 75 14.40 -7.95 21.73
CA ARG A 75 14.66 -7.93 20.29
C ARG A 75 13.87 -6.82 19.58
N THR A 76 12.62 -6.63 19.96
CA THR A 76 11.73 -5.60 19.40
C THR A 76 12.24 -4.21 19.79
N LEU A 77 12.60 -4.00 21.06
CA LEU A 77 13.14 -2.73 21.54
C LEU A 77 14.42 -2.34 20.78
N ARG A 78 15.36 -3.27 20.57
CA ARG A 78 16.56 -3.00 19.75
C ARG A 78 16.21 -2.62 18.32
N ASN A 79 15.19 -3.25 17.73
CA ASN A 79 14.75 -2.92 16.39
C ASN A 79 14.18 -1.50 16.33
N TRP A 80 13.36 -1.12 17.32
CA TRP A 80 12.85 0.24 17.45
C TRP A 80 13.97 1.27 17.62
N VAL A 81 14.98 0.98 18.44
CA VAL A 81 16.16 1.84 18.60
C VAL A 81 16.91 2.00 17.27
N ARG A 82 17.07 0.91 16.50
CA ARG A 82 17.71 0.96 15.18
C ARG A 82 16.90 1.80 14.19
N LEU A 83 15.58 1.65 14.17
CA LEU A 83 14.70 2.46 13.32
C LEU A 83 14.75 3.94 13.72
N TYR A 84 14.73 4.22 15.02
CA TYR A 84 14.86 5.57 15.56
C TYR A 84 16.15 6.24 15.12
N LYS A 85 17.29 5.53 15.17
CA LYS A 85 18.57 6.07 14.71
C LYS A 85 18.61 6.34 13.20
N LYS A 86 17.83 5.61 12.40
CA LYS A 86 17.79 5.77 10.94
C LYS A 86 16.89 6.93 10.48
N GLY A 87 15.75 7.14 11.14
CA GLY A 87 14.74 8.09 10.65
C GLY A 87 13.95 8.78 11.76
N GLY A 88 14.47 8.82 12.99
CA GLY A 88 13.84 9.51 14.11
C GLY A 88 12.45 8.96 14.44
N LYS A 89 11.56 9.86 14.91
CA LYS A 89 10.21 9.50 15.35
C LYS A 89 9.32 8.97 14.20
N THR A 90 9.49 9.46 12.98
CA THR A 90 8.68 9.04 11.83
C THR A 90 8.94 7.59 11.42
N ALA A 91 10.16 7.09 11.66
CA ALA A 91 10.52 5.69 11.40
C ALA A 91 9.89 4.68 12.37
N LEU A 92 9.32 5.14 13.50
CA LEU A 92 8.62 4.30 14.47
C LEU A 92 7.12 4.18 14.17
N VAL A 93 6.59 4.97 13.24
CA VAL A 93 5.19 4.90 12.83
C VAL A 93 4.93 3.53 12.19
N ASP A 94 3.83 2.89 12.58
CA ASP A 94 3.46 1.61 12.02
C ASP A 94 3.18 1.75 10.52
N LYS A 95 3.65 0.77 9.76
CA LYS A 95 3.49 0.68 8.32
C LYS A 95 2.25 -0.15 7.98
N CYS A 96 1.15 -0.02 8.73
CA CYS A 96 -0.09 -0.75 8.47
C CYS A 96 -0.57 -0.57 7.02
N ALA A 97 -0.49 0.64 6.48
CA ALA A 97 -0.86 0.94 5.10
C ALA A 97 -0.01 0.18 4.05
N ASN A 98 1.15 -0.34 4.45
CA ASN A 98 2.04 -1.12 3.60
C ASN A 98 1.81 -2.64 3.74
N GLN A 99 0.97 -3.07 4.67
CA GLN A 99 0.62 -4.48 4.86
C GLN A 99 -0.37 -4.92 3.77
N GLY A 100 -0.27 -6.18 3.34
CA GLY A 100 -1.14 -6.76 2.32
C GLY A 100 -0.39 -7.34 1.12
N ASN A 101 -1.12 -7.98 0.21
CA ASN A 101 -0.56 -8.55 -1.01
C ASN A 101 -0.25 -7.44 -2.02
N ARG A 102 1.03 -7.09 -2.15
CA ARG A 102 1.52 -6.15 -3.17
C ARG A 102 1.72 -6.78 -4.54
N ASN A 103 1.67 -8.11 -4.60
CA ASN A 103 1.84 -8.91 -5.82
C ASN A 103 0.47 -9.42 -6.28
N SER A 104 -0.55 -8.57 -6.34
CA SER A 104 -1.78 -8.97 -7.02
C SER A 104 -1.46 -9.25 -8.50
N TYR A 105 -1.91 -10.38 -9.03
CA TYR A 105 -1.71 -10.74 -10.44
C TYR A 105 -2.37 -9.75 -11.40
N PHE A 106 -3.35 -8.98 -10.91
CA PHE A 106 -4.05 -7.95 -11.66
C PHE A 106 -3.67 -6.57 -11.13
N THR A 107 -3.45 -5.65 -12.06
CA THR A 107 -3.31 -4.22 -11.77
C THR A 107 -4.64 -3.61 -11.32
N ALA A 108 -4.60 -2.41 -10.72
CA ALA A 108 -5.81 -1.74 -10.25
C ALA A 108 -6.83 -1.49 -11.36
N GLU A 109 -6.36 -1.12 -12.57
CA GLU A 109 -7.22 -0.90 -13.74
C GLU A 109 -7.87 -2.21 -14.22
N GLU A 110 -7.11 -3.30 -14.24
CA GLU A 110 -7.63 -4.63 -14.59
C GLU A 110 -8.70 -5.10 -13.59
N MET A 111 -8.50 -4.83 -12.30
CA MET A 111 -9.49 -5.11 -11.26
C MET A 111 -10.75 -4.27 -11.42
N LYS A 112 -10.62 -2.99 -11.82
CA LYS A 112 -11.76 -2.11 -12.09
C LYS A 112 -12.59 -2.63 -13.25
N LEU A 113 -11.97 -3.02 -14.35
CA LEU A 113 -12.64 -3.58 -15.52
C LEU A 113 -13.37 -4.89 -15.20
N LEU A 114 -12.71 -5.76 -14.45
CA LEU A 114 -13.34 -6.99 -13.96
C LEU A 114 -14.59 -6.66 -13.12
N ALA A 115 -14.48 -5.69 -12.20
CA ALA A 115 -15.59 -5.29 -11.35
C ALA A 115 -16.76 -4.66 -12.12
N GLU A 116 -16.49 -3.86 -13.15
CA GLU A 116 -17.52 -3.28 -14.03
C GLU A 116 -18.28 -4.38 -14.77
N VAL A 117 -17.59 -5.31 -15.43
CA VAL A 117 -18.23 -6.41 -16.15
C VAL A 117 -19.05 -7.31 -15.21
N VAL A 118 -18.52 -7.63 -14.03
CA VAL A 118 -19.26 -8.43 -13.04
C VAL A 118 -20.51 -7.68 -12.56
N ARG A 119 -20.42 -6.36 -12.35
CA ARG A 119 -21.57 -5.55 -11.94
C ARG A 119 -22.67 -5.56 -13.00
N ASP A 120 -22.30 -5.38 -14.26
CA ASP A 120 -23.25 -5.23 -15.36
C ASP A 120 -23.86 -6.56 -15.81
N GLU A 121 -23.11 -7.65 -15.73
CA GLU A 121 -23.53 -8.94 -16.31
C GLU A 121 -23.95 -10.00 -15.30
N TYR A 122 -23.39 -9.95 -14.09
CA TYR A 122 -23.61 -10.97 -13.07
C TYR A 122 -24.44 -10.49 -11.89
N LEU A 123 -24.24 -9.24 -11.44
CA LEU A 123 -24.96 -8.64 -10.32
C LEU A 123 -26.25 -7.94 -10.78
N THR A 124 -26.97 -8.54 -11.72
CA THR A 124 -28.27 -8.06 -12.22
C THR A 124 -29.36 -9.09 -11.96
N LEU A 125 -30.63 -8.65 -12.00
CA LEU A 125 -31.78 -9.54 -11.79
C LEU A 125 -31.83 -10.65 -12.85
N GLN A 126 -31.38 -10.35 -14.07
CA GLN A 126 -31.23 -11.28 -15.19
C GLN A 126 -29.81 -11.88 -15.23
N ARG A 127 -29.37 -12.41 -14.09
CA ARG A 127 -28.01 -12.93 -13.88
C ARG A 127 -27.60 -13.93 -14.95
N LYS A 128 -26.53 -13.62 -15.69
CA LYS A 128 -25.90 -14.58 -16.61
C LYS A 128 -25.20 -15.71 -15.84
N PRO A 129 -25.09 -16.93 -16.42
CA PRO A 129 -24.31 -18.00 -15.80
C PRO A 129 -22.82 -17.60 -15.74
N VAL A 130 -22.13 -18.06 -14.70
CA VAL A 130 -20.71 -17.72 -14.44
C VAL A 130 -19.82 -17.99 -15.66
N SER A 131 -20.06 -19.09 -16.37
CA SER A 131 -19.29 -19.45 -17.57
C SER A 131 -19.39 -18.41 -18.68
N ALA A 132 -20.56 -17.82 -18.90
CA ALA A 132 -20.76 -16.76 -19.88
C ALA A 132 -20.04 -15.48 -19.48
N VAL A 133 -20.15 -15.08 -18.20
CA VAL A 133 -19.47 -13.89 -17.67
C VAL A 133 -17.95 -14.03 -17.79
N VAL A 134 -17.39 -15.23 -17.56
CA VAL A 134 -15.94 -15.46 -17.76
C VAL A 134 -15.53 -15.24 -19.23
N LEU A 135 -16.35 -15.64 -20.19
CA LEU A 135 -16.07 -15.40 -21.62
C LEU A 135 -16.18 -13.92 -21.97
N ASP A 136 -17.17 -13.23 -21.42
CA ASP A 136 -17.40 -11.80 -21.64
C ASP A 136 -16.26 -10.97 -21.01
N VAL A 137 -15.82 -11.30 -19.80
CA VAL A 137 -14.60 -10.77 -19.17
C VAL A 137 -13.39 -10.97 -20.10
N LYS A 138 -13.12 -12.21 -20.56
CA LYS A 138 -12.01 -12.48 -21.51
C LYS A 138 -12.12 -11.67 -22.81
N ARG A 139 -13.32 -11.35 -23.27
CA ARG A 139 -13.56 -10.51 -24.46
C ARG A 139 -13.19 -9.05 -24.18
N VAL A 140 -13.61 -8.52 -23.03
CA VAL A 140 -13.31 -7.14 -22.61
C VAL A 140 -11.80 -6.96 -22.42
N PHE A 141 -11.14 -7.86 -21.69
CA PHE A 141 -9.68 -7.82 -21.52
C PHE A 141 -8.89 -7.89 -22.84
N ARG A 142 -9.36 -8.65 -23.83
CA ARG A 142 -8.73 -8.66 -25.17
C ARG A 142 -8.91 -7.33 -25.89
N ARG A 143 -10.09 -6.71 -25.79
CA ARG A 143 -10.40 -5.41 -26.40
C ARG A 143 -9.50 -4.31 -25.83
N GLU A 144 -9.43 -4.24 -24.51
CA GLU A 144 -8.58 -3.35 -23.71
C GLU A 144 -7.10 -3.40 -24.13
N LYS A 145 -6.56 -4.62 -24.23
CA LYS A 145 -5.17 -4.84 -24.68
C LYS A 145 -4.93 -4.35 -26.10
N ILE A 146 -5.87 -4.59 -27.01
CA ILE A 146 -5.78 -4.11 -28.40
C ILE A 146 -5.83 -2.56 -28.45
N SER A 147 -6.70 -1.93 -27.66
CA SER A 147 -6.76 -0.46 -27.58
C SER A 147 -5.49 0.14 -26.98
N ALA A 148 -4.93 -0.46 -25.94
CA ALA A 148 -3.68 -0.01 -25.33
C ALA A 148 -2.51 -0.09 -26.31
N VAL A 149 -2.38 -1.21 -27.04
CA VAL A 149 -1.36 -1.38 -28.09
C VAL A 149 -1.53 -0.35 -29.22
N LYS A 150 -2.77 -0.08 -29.65
CA LYS A 150 -3.04 0.94 -30.68
C LYS A 150 -2.70 2.35 -30.22
N LEU A 151 -2.98 2.69 -28.96
CA LEU A 151 -2.64 3.99 -28.39
C LEU A 151 -1.11 4.17 -28.26
N GLN A 152 -0.40 3.12 -27.82
CA GLN A 152 1.05 3.12 -27.77
C GLN A 152 1.69 3.21 -29.16
N ALA A 153 1.14 2.51 -30.16
CA ALA A 153 1.59 2.63 -31.54
C ALA A 153 1.42 4.05 -32.09
N ARG A 154 0.29 4.72 -31.80
CA ARG A 154 0.06 6.13 -32.17
C ARG A 154 1.05 7.07 -31.49
N GLN A 155 1.32 6.90 -30.20
CA GLN A 155 2.29 7.71 -29.46
C GLN A 155 3.73 7.49 -29.95
N ASN A 156 4.10 6.25 -30.28
CA ASN A 156 5.42 5.89 -30.82
C ASN A 156 5.63 6.32 -32.28
N CYS A 157 4.56 6.51 -33.05
CA CYS A 157 4.62 7.14 -34.38
C CYS A 157 4.71 8.67 -34.29
N GLY A 158 4.25 9.29 -33.20
CA GLY A 158 4.39 10.73 -32.97
C GLY A 158 5.78 11.16 -32.48
N SER A 159 6.55 10.26 -31.86
CA SER A 159 7.88 10.55 -31.30
C SER A 159 9.06 10.25 -32.24
N ARG A 160 8.84 9.51 -33.33
CA ARG A 160 9.80 9.38 -34.43
C ARG A 160 9.50 10.45 -35.46
N GLY A 161 10.23 11.55 -35.38
CA GLY A 161 10.07 12.75 -36.21
C GLY A 161 9.72 12.42 -37.66
N ALA A 162 8.50 12.82 -38.06
CA ALA A 162 8.07 12.81 -39.44
C ALA A 162 8.94 13.79 -40.24
N LYS A 163 10.01 13.27 -40.85
CA LYS A 163 10.38 13.76 -42.18
C LYS A 163 9.25 13.33 -43.11
N PRO A 164 8.62 14.22 -43.88
CA PRO A 164 7.62 13.80 -44.84
C PRO A 164 8.32 12.91 -45.88
N CYS A 165 8.00 11.62 -45.88
CA CYS A 165 8.31 10.78 -47.03
C CYS A 165 7.51 11.33 -48.19
N ALA A 166 8.19 12.04 -49.09
CA ALA A 166 7.63 12.50 -50.35
C ALA A 166 7.06 11.28 -51.08
N PHE A 167 5.74 11.23 -51.20
CA PHE A 167 5.06 10.34 -52.12
C PHE A 167 5.31 10.90 -53.52
N SER A 168 6.44 10.53 -54.12
CA SER A 168 6.74 10.84 -55.52
C SER A 168 5.85 9.96 -56.39
N SER A 169 4.81 10.58 -56.94
CA SER A 169 4.08 10.08 -58.10
C SER A 169 5.03 9.90 -59.28
N SER A 170 5.31 8.65 -59.65
CA SER A 170 5.79 8.31 -60.99
C SER A 170 5.01 7.10 -61.50
N ALA A 171 4.03 7.38 -62.36
CA ALA A 171 3.52 6.40 -63.30
C ALA A 171 4.68 5.92 -64.20
N SER A 172 4.85 4.62 -64.33
CA SER A 172 5.56 4.01 -65.46
C SER A 172 5.01 2.61 -65.71
N THR A 173 4.43 2.48 -66.89
CA THR A 173 3.96 1.29 -67.58
C THR A 173 5.00 0.15 -67.63
N ASN A 174 4.53 -1.09 -67.49
CA ASN A 174 4.78 -2.27 -68.35
C ASN A 174 4.34 -3.54 -67.59
N SER A 175 3.27 -4.23 -68.00
CA SER A 175 3.25 -5.20 -69.12
C SER A 175 4.26 -6.33 -68.96
N ALA A 176 3.82 -7.46 -68.39
CA ALA A 176 4.16 -8.84 -68.75
C ALA A 176 3.60 -9.76 -67.65
N CYS A 177 2.51 -10.49 -67.92
CA CYS A 177 2.57 -11.90 -68.32
C CYS A 177 3.23 -12.79 -67.25
N TRP A 178 2.40 -13.50 -66.48
CA TRP A 178 2.47 -14.97 -66.31
C TRP A 178 1.39 -15.41 -65.30
N SER A 179 0.28 -15.93 -65.82
CA SER A 179 -0.34 -17.15 -65.28
C SER A 179 0.16 -18.31 -66.15
N PRO A 180 0.39 -19.49 -65.57
CA PRO A 180 -0.66 -20.50 -65.67
C PRO A 180 -0.84 -21.41 -64.43
N ASP A 181 -2.10 -21.82 -64.30
CA ASP A 181 -2.58 -23.19 -64.06
C ASP A 181 -2.38 -23.88 -62.71
N THR A 182 -3.49 -23.85 -61.95
CA THR A 182 -4.32 -25.01 -61.58
C THR A 182 -3.65 -26.39 -61.46
N ALA A 183 -3.49 -26.86 -60.23
CA ALA A 183 -3.63 -28.25 -59.75
C ALA A 183 -3.45 -28.22 -58.22
N ASN A 184 -4.18 -28.89 -57.34
CA ASN A 184 -5.22 -29.89 -57.47
C ASN A 184 -5.99 -29.95 -56.13
N ARG A 185 -7.22 -30.44 -56.19
CA ARG A 185 -8.12 -30.68 -55.06
C ARG A 185 -7.59 -31.77 -54.11
N LYS A 186 -7.95 -31.59 -52.84
CA LYS A 186 -8.20 -32.59 -51.76
C LYS A 186 -8.90 -33.88 -52.25
N PRO A 187 -8.94 -34.99 -51.49
CA PRO A 187 -9.21 -35.12 -50.03
C PRO A 187 -8.00 -35.04 -49.10
#